data_AF-F4ZC66-F1
#
_entry.id   AF-F4ZC66-F1
#
_cell.length_a   1.000
_cell.length_b   1.000
_cell.length_c   1.000
_cell.angle_alpha   90.00
_cell.angle_beta   90.00
_cell.angle_gamma   90.00
#
_symmetry.space_group_name_H-M   'P 1'
#
loop_
_entity.id
_entity.type
_entity.pdbx_description
1 polymer ?
#
loop_
_entity_poly.entity_id
_entity_poly.type
_entity_poly.pdbx_seq_one_letter_code
_entity_poly.pdbx_strand_id
1 'polypeptide(L)'
;GVVMKGGGGGPAPFLTKTHQMVEERGTDEVISWGEHGRSFVVWKPVELARDLLPLHFKHCNFSSFVRQLNTYGFRKVVPDRWEFANENFRRGEQSLLSGIRRRKATTT
;
A
#
# COMPACT_ATOMS: atom_id res chain seq x y z
N GLY A 1 -31.33 -11.66 10.40
CA GLY A 1 -30.63 -10.36 10.42
C GLY A 1 -29.16 -10.63 10.63
N VAL A 2 -28.33 -10.42 9.61
CA VAL A 2 -26.88 -10.49 9.76
C VAL A 2 -26.42 -9.09 10.13
N VAL A 3 -25.95 -8.93 11.36
CA VAL A 3 -25.33 -7.69 11.84
C VAL A 3 -23.97 -7.57 11.15
N MET A 4 -23.90 -6.79 10.08
CA MET A 4 -22.64 -6.27 9.57
C MET A 4 -22.12 -5.20 10.54
N LYS A 5 -21.40 -5.64 11.58
CA LYS A 5 -20.58 -4.72 12.38
C LYS A 5 -19.27 -4.48 11.64
N GLY A 6 -19.19 -3.34 10.96
CA GLY A 6 -17.95 -2.72 10.46
C GLY A 6 -18.13 -1.21 10.45
N GLY A 7 -17.47 -0.51 11.39
CA GLY A 7 -17.68 0.92 11.65
C GLY A 7 -17.40 1.81 10.44
N GLY A 8 -18.20 2.88 10.32
CA GLY A 8 -18.21 3.81 9.20
C GLY A 8 -16.89 4.55 8.95
N GLY A 9 -16.65 4.80 7.66
CA GLY A 9 -15.44 5.42 7.11
C GLY A 9 -14.75 4.41 6.19
N GLY A 10 -14.68 4.71 4.89
CA GLY A 10 -14.04 3.85 3.90
C GLY A 10 -12.56 3.57 4.19
N PRO A 11 -11.86 2.81 3.33
CA PRO A 11 -10.45 2.50 3.54
C PRO A 11 -9.63 3.77 3.72
N ALA A 12 -8.59 3.70 4.56
CA ALA A 12 -7.75 4.86 4.84
C ALA A 12 -7.18 5.45 3.52
N PRO A 13 -7.10 6.79 3.37
CA PRO A 13 -6.62 7.41 2.14
C PRO A 13 -5.24 6.94 1.69
N PHE A 14 -4.37 6.57 2.63
CA PHE A 14 -3.08 5.96 2.31
C PHE A 14 -3.23 4.69 1.47
N LEU A 15 -4.17 3.82 1.83
CA LEU A 15 -4.40 2.53 1.17
C LEU A 15 -4.98 2.73 -0.22
N THR A 16 -6.00 3.58 -0.35
CA THR A 16 -6.65 3.83 -1.65
C THR A 16 -5.68 4.47 -2.64
N LYS A 17 -4.91 5.48 -2.21
CA LYS A 17 -3.92 6.14 -3.06
C LYS A 17 -2.76 5.24 -3.45
N THR A 18 -2.29 4.39 -2.52
CA THR A 18 -1.24 3.42 -2.85
C THR A 18 -1.75 2.40 -3.85
N HIS A 19 -2.98 1.90 -3.69
CA HIS A 19 -3.59 0.96 -4.64
C HIS A 19 -3.71 1.56 -6.04
N GLN A 20 -4.26 2.79 -6.15
CA GLN A 20 -4.37 3.52 -7.41
C GLN A 20 -3.01 3.71 -8.09
N MET A 21 -2.00 4.13 -7.33
CA MET A 21 -0.64 4.35 -7.84
C MET A 21 -0.01 3.07 -8.41
N VAL A 22 -0.29 1.90 -7.82
CA VAL A 22 0.23 0.59 -8.27
C VAL A 22 -0.60 0.02 -9.44
N GLU A 23 -1.89 0.36 -9.53
CA GLU A 23 -2.78 -0.12 -10.60
C GLU A 23 -2.53 0.61 -11.94
N GLU A 24 -1.95 1.81 -11.89
CA GLU A 24 -1.61 2.59 -13.08
C GLU A 24 -0.41 2.00 -13.83
N ARG A 25 -0.66 1.36 -14.98
CA ARG A 25 0.41 0.76 -15.81
C ARG A 25 1.51 1.73 -16.24
N GLY A 26 1.22 3.03 -16.31
CA GLY A 26 2.20 4.06 -16.63
C GLY A 26 3.32 4.18 -15.58
N THR A 27 3.11 3.66 -14.37
CA THR A 27 4.09 3.71 -13.28
C THR A 27 4.88 2.40 -13.13
N ASP A 28 4.62 1.37 -13.95
CA ASP A 28 5.15 0.00 -13.77
C ASP A 28 6.68 -0.06 -13.70
N GLU A 29 7.40 0.85 -14.37
CA GLU A 29 8.87 0.93 -14.27
C GLU A 29 9.39 1.37 -12.90
N VAL A 30 8.55 2.05 -12.11
CA VAL A 30 8.88 2.61 -10.81
C VAL A 30 8.23 1.79 -9.69
N ILE A 31 6.97 1.43 -9.87
CA ILE A 31 6.17 0.65 -8.95
C ILE A 31 5.14 -0.18 -9.73
N SER A 32 5.06 -1.48 -9.46
CA SER A 32 4.12 -2.36 -10.16
C SER A 32 3.55 -3.42 -9.22
N TRP A 33 2.48 -4.07 -9.66
CA TRP A 33 2.08 -5.35 -9.08
C TRP A 33 3.19 -6.40 -9.28
N GLY A 34 3.33 -7.31 -8.30
CA GLY A 34 4.09 -8.55 -8.47
C GLY A 34 3.34 -9.56 -9.36
N GLU A 35 4.00 -10.66 -9.72
CA GLU A 35 3.55 -11.62 -10.75
C GLU A 35 2.10 -12.10 -10.57
N HIS A 36 1.64 -12.28 -9.34
CA HIS A 36 0.29 -12.77 -9.04
C HIS A 36 -0.68 -11.71 -8.51
N GLY A 37 -0.30 -10.44 -8.49
CA GLY A 37 -1.16 -9.34 -8.00
C GLY A 37 -1.48 -9.40 -6.50
N ARG A 38 -0.72 -10.18 -5.71
CA ARG A 38 -0.86 -10.30 -4.24
C ARG A 38 0.20 -9.52 -3.46
N SER A 39 1.09 -8.86 -4.17
CA SER A 39 2.16 -8.00 -3.69
C SER A 39 2.38 -6.88 -4.69
N PHE A 40 3.05 -5.82 -4.27
CA PHE A 40 3.58 -4.80 -5.18
C PHE A 40 5.07 -4.62 -4.93
N VAL A 41 5.78 -4.19 -5.97
CA VAL A 41 7.24 -4.00 -5.96
C VAL A 41 7.53 -2.52 -6.23
N VAL A 42 8.41 -1.93 -5.43
CA VAL A 42 9.04 -0.65 -5.76
C VAL A 42 10.39 -0.91 -6.42
N TRP A 43 10.49 -0.67 -7.72
CA TRP A 43 11.70 -0.90 -8.51
C TRP A 43 12.70 0.24 -8.37
N LYS A 44 12.18 1.47 -8.31
CA LYS A 44 12.97 2.70 -8.34
C LYS A 44 12.59 3.60 -7.15
N PRO A 45 13.13 3.35 -5.94
CA PRO A 45 12.70 4.05 -4.71
C PRO A 45 12.93 5.56 -4.74
N VAL A 46 13.99 6.02 -5.41
CA VAL A 46 14.33 7.44 -5.52
C VAL A 46 13.33 8.16 -6.42
N GLU A 47 13.00 7.57 -7.56
CA GLU A 47 12.01 8.06 -8.53
C GLU A 47 10.60 8.00 -7.95
N LEU A 48 10.22 6.92 -7.26
CA LEU A 48 8.96 6.86 -6.52
C LEU A 48 8.82 8.06 -5.59
N ALA A 49 9.85 8.30 -4.78
CA ALA A 49 9.90 9.40 -3.82
C ALA A 49 9.78 10.78 -4.48
N ARG A 50 10.54 11.02 -5.55
CA ARG A 50 10.61 12.32 -6.22
C ARG A 50 9.38 12.60 -7.09
N ASP A 51 8.92 11.60 -7.84
CA ASP A 51 8.01 11.83 -8.97
C ASP A 51 6.57 11.37 -8.65
N LEU A 52 6.39 10.28 -7.92
CA LEU A 52 5.05 9.69 -7.71
C LEU A 52 4.45 10.02 -6.33
N LEU A 53 5.26 10.03 -5.27
CA LEU A 53 4.76 10.36 -3.93
C LEU A 53 4.15 11.76 -3.86
N PRO A 54 4.70 12.83 -4.46
CA PRO A 54 4.09 14.16 -4.40
C PRO A 54 2.75 14.29 -5.12
N LEU A 55 2.49 13.43 -6.11
CA LEU A 55 1.22 13.40 -6.84
C LEU A 55 0.09 12.78 -5.99
N HIS A 56 0.44 11.84 -5.12
CA HIS A 56 -0.53 11.10 -4.30
C HIS A 56 -0.57 11.59 -2.84
N PHE A 57 0.56 12.05 -2.30
CA PHE A 57 0.77 12.39 -0.89
C PHE A 57 1.38 13.78 -0.74
N LYS A 58 1.26 14.37 0.45
CA LYS A 58 1.82 15.70 0.75
C LYS A 58 3.32 15.65 1.12
N HIS A 59 4.07 14.67 0.62
CA HIS A 59 5.50 14.49 0.88
C HIS A 59 6.19 13.69 -0.22
N CYS A 60 7.52 13.82 -0.31
CA CYS A 60 8.39 13.03 -1.19
C CYS A 60 9.25 11.99 -0.44
N ASN A 61 8.96 11.70 0.83
CA ASN A 61 9.84 10.85 1.66
C ASN A 61 9.49 9.35 1.56
N PHE A 62 10.41 8.54 1.01
CA PHE A 62 10.24 7.09 0.90
C PHE A 62 10.13 6.38 2.26
N SER A 63 10.95 6.76 3.25
CA SER A 63 10.90 6.18 4.59
C SER A 63 9.55 6.42 5.28
N SER A 64 8.94 7.58 5.07
CA SER A 64 7.57 7.87 5.55
C SER A 64 6.53 6.96 4.87
N PHE A 65 6.67 6.74 3.57
CA PHE A 65 5.81 5.79 2.82
C PHE A 65 5.95 4.36 3.38
N VAL A 66 7.19 3.88 3.57
CA VAL A 66 7.46 2.56 4.17
C VAL A 66 6.92 2.46 5.60
N ARG A 67 7.02 3.53 6.40
CA ARG A 67 6.43 3.56 7.75
C ARG A 67 4.92 3.43 7.72
N GLN A 68 4.24 4.05 6.75
CA GLN A 68 2.80 3.88 6.57
C GLN A 68 2.45 2.44 6.16
N LEU A 69 3.21 1.82 5.24
CA LEU A 69 3.07 0.40 4.92
C LEU A 69 3.14 -0.48 6.18
N ASN A 70 4.18 -0.28 7.00
CA ASN A 70 4.34 -1.02 8.25
C ASN A 70 3.18 -0.77 9.23
N THR A 71 2.69 0.47 9.29
CA THR A 71 1.54 0.88 10.13
C THR A 71 0.26 0.15 9.75
N TYR A 72 0.05 -0.13 8.47
CA TYR A 72 -1.08 -0.91 7.94
C TYR A 72 -0.78 -2.39 7.77
N GLY A 73 0.37 -2.83 8.28
CA GLY A 73 0.73 -4.23 8.40
C GLY A 73 1.15 -4.93 7.12
N PHE A 74 1.56 -4.17 6.11
CA PHE A 74 2.33 -4.72 5.01
C PHE A 74 3.63 -5.32 5.54
N ARG A 75 4.11 -6.37 4.86
CA ARG A 75 5.39 -7.01 5.15
C ARG A 75 6.24 -7.06 3.90
N LYS A 76 7.56 -6.90 4.08
CA LYS A 76 8.53 -7.17 3.02
C LYS A 76 8.54 -8.68 2.78
N VAL A 77 8.26 -9.13 1.57
CA VAL A 77 8.18 -10.56 1.23
C VAL A 77 9.45 -11.09 0.56
N VAL A 78 10.33 -10.19 0.12
CA VAL A 78 11.64 -10.52 -0.45
C VAL A 78 12.71 -9.69 0.28
N PRO A 79 13.76 -10.30 0.86
CA PRO A 79 14.77 -9.56 1.62
C PRO A 79 15.47 -8.43 0.85
N ASP A 80 15.81 -8.68 -0.42
CA ASP A 80 16.64 -7.77 -1.22
C ASP A 80 15.84 -6.93 -2.23
N ARG A 81 14.51 -7.01 -2.19
CA ARG A 81 13.62 -6.27 -3.09
C ARG A 81 12.58 -5.53 -2.27
N TRP A 82 12.23 -4.32 -2.66
CA TRP A 82 11.15 -3.54 -2.04
C TRP A 82 9.78 -4.08 -2.44
N GLU A 83 9.55 -5.36 -2.19
CA GLU A 83 8.30 -6.05 -2.46
C GLU A 83 7.51 -6.20 -1.17
N PHE A 84 6.29 -5.69 -1.18
CA PHE A 84 5.41 -5.64 -0.02
C PHE A 84 4.11 -6.36 -0.29
N ALA A 85 3.63 -7.10 0.71
CA ALA A 85 2.34 -7.79 0.65
C ALA A 85 1.48 -7.51 1.88
N ASN A 86 0.18 -7.48 1.64
CA ASN A 86 -0.88 -7.53 2.64
C ASN A 86 -2.00 -8.40 2.06
N GLU A 87 -2.61 -9.27 2.87
CA GLU A 87 -3.64 -10.23 2.43
C GLU A 87 -4.81 -9.57 1.67
N ASN A 88 -5.15 -8.35 2.08
CA ASN A 88 -6.28 -7.57 1.56
C ASN A 88 -5.87 -6.48 0.58
N PHE A 89 -4.59 -6.43 0.17
CA PHE A 89 -4.10 -5.51 -0.86
C PHE A 89 -3.82 -6.30 -2.14
N ARG A 90 -4.81 -6.35 -3.04
CA ARG A 90 -4.76 -7.17 -4.25
C ARG A 90 -5.12 -6.37 -5.50
N ARG A 91 -4.50 -6.74 -6.61
CA ARG A 91 -4.75 -6.14 -7.94
C ARG A 91 -6.22 -6.25 -8.32
N GLY A 92 -6.82 -5.15 -8.76
CA GLY A 92 -8.23 -5.11 -9.17
C GLY A 92 -9.27 -5.23 -8.05
N GLU A 93 -8.88 -5.53 -6.80
CA GLU A 93 -9.82 -5.78 -5.69
C GLU A 93 -9.82 -4.64 -4.65
N GLN A 94 -10.12 -3.40 -5.08
CA GLN A 94 -10.12 -2.22 -4.20
C GLN A 94 -11.06 -2.33 -2.99
N SER A 95 -12.14 -3.11 -3.09
CA SER A 95 -13.09 -3.33 -1.99
C SER A 95 -12.46 -4.02 -0.79
N LEU A 96 -11.42 -4.85 -0.99
CA LEU A 96 -10.71 -5.55 0.07
C LEU A 96 -9.90 -4.63 0.97
N LEU A 97 -9.56 -3.42 0.51
CA LEU A 97 -8.82 -2.43 1.32
C LEU A 97 -9.56 -2.10 2.63
N SER A 98 -10.89 -2.25 2.62
CA SER A 98 -11.74 -2.11 3.80
C SER A 98 -11.49 -3.15 4.89
N GLY A 99 -10.73 -4.21 4.62
CA GLY A 99 -10.25 -5.20 5.60
C GLY A 99 -8.90 -4.85 6.22
N ILE A 100 -8.17 -3.88 5.69
CA ILE A 100 -6.86 -3.47 6.22
C ILE A 100 -7.08 -2.51 7.40
N ARG A 101 -6.46 -2.82 8.54
CA ARG A 101 -6.56 -2.02 9.77
C ARG A 101 -5.18 -1.55 10.20
N ARG A 102 -5.12 -0.35 10.77
CA ARG A 102 -3.91 0.16 11.41
C ARG A 102 -3.54 -0.75 12.58
N ARG A 103 -2.27 -1.17 12.66
CA ARG A 103 -1.76 -1.90 13.82
C ARG A 103 -1.81 -0.98 15.05
N LYS A 104 -2.28 -1.51 16.18
CA LYS A 104 -2.15 -0.81 17.47
C LYS A 104 -0.67 -0.75 17.82
N ALA A 105 -0.20 0.42 18.28
CA ALA A 105 1.15 0.51 18.79
C ALA A 105 1.25 -0.41 20.02
N THR A 106 2.06 -1.46 19.92
CA THR A 106 2.53 -2.17 21.11
C THR A 106 3.50 -1.24 21.81
N THR A 107 3.04 -0.58 22.87
CA THR A 107 3.94 0.01 23.86
C THR A 107 4.71 -1.14 24.47
N THR A 108 6.01 -1.24 24.15
CA THR A 108 6.96 -2.07 24.88
C THR A 108 7.82 -1.14 25.71
#